data_AF-A0A8C7WYM7-F1
#
_entry.id   AF-A0A8C7WYM7-F1
#
_cell.length_a   1.000
_cell.length_b   1.000
_cell.length_c   1.000
_cell.angle_alpha   90.00
_cell.angle_beta   90.00
_cell.angle_gamma   90.00
#
_symmetry.space_group_name_H-M   'P 1'
#
loop_
_entity.id
_entity.type
_entity.pdbx_description
1 polymer ?
#
loop_
_entity_poly.entity_id
_entity_poly.type
_entity_poly.pdbx_seq_one_letter_code
_entity_poly.pdbx_strand_id
1 'polypeptide(L)'
;MESKYKEKLERILGDNFDLKTGPERNGTAQVMFKRLQGSTVSSWEQNFVRQRFITFYQRTASDLKLMNLDLGSRDLSELKQRFPLLLFRETKPVTVIGPYSHVAKLDKFLHPSPRGRRGSAGPASGRLSNSSPRQRSEEMCPICMEPMAAKDTEQLRCKHSFCKDCLKQAFSYKKVCPVCGELYGVLKGTQPDGGYMDISKDPIPLQGYEKYGTIVIKYYVPDGIQKEEHPNPGQPYQGVSRTAYLPDSPEGQAILKLLQRAFDQRLIFTIGRSTTSGRSNVVTWNDIHHKTSKHGGPSHYGYPDPAYLSRVREELKVKGIK
;
A
#
# COMPACT_ATOMS: atom_id res chain seq x y z
N MET A 1 14.86 4.48 -6.85
CA MET A 1 13.97 4.30 -5.67
C MET A 1 14.65 4.67 -4.35
N GLU A 2 15.94 4.38 -4.17
CA GLU A 2 16.66 4.62 -2.91
C GLU A 2 16.64 6.10 -2.46
N SER A 3 16.86 7.05 -3.37
CA SER A 3 16.80 8.48 -3.05
C SER A 3 15.38 8.99 -2.70
N LYS A 4 14.32 8.40 -3.28
CA LYS A 4 12.92 8.88 -3.13
C LYS A 4 12.38 8.74 -1.70
N TYR A 5 12.91 7.78 -0.94
CA TYR A 5 12.38 7.38 0.36
C TYR A 5 13.33 7.67 1.52
N LYS A 6 14.53 8.17 1.22
CA LYS A 6 15.61 8.43 2.18
C LYS A 6 15.17 9.42 3.28
N GLU A 7 14.68 10.60 2.92
CA GLU A 7 14.25 11.63 3.88
C GLU A 7 13.11 11.16 4.80
N LYS A 8 12.15 10.39 4.24
CA LYS A 8 11.04 9.85 5.04
C LYS A 8 11.51 8.78 6.02
N LEU A 9 12.48 7.97 5.61
CA LEU A 9 13.10 6.95 6.46
C LEU A 9 13.93 7.61 7.56
N GLU A 10 14.73 8.63 7.24
CA GLU A 10 15.50 9.44 8.20
C GLU A 10 14.57 10.06 9.25
N ARG A 11 13.43 10.63 8.84
CA ARG A 11 12.43 11.17 9.78
C ARG A 11 11.77 10.11 10.68
N ILE A 12 11.69 8.86 10.22
CA ILE A 12 11.15 7.76 11.03
C ILE A 12 12.16 7.30 12.07
N LEU A 13 13.43 7.22 11.68
CA LEU A 13 14.53 6.77 12.53
C LEU A 13 14.95 7.84 13.55
N GLY A 14 14.93 9.11 13.16
CA GLY A 14 15.47 10.22 13.96
C GLY A 14 16.96 10.04 14.28
N ASP A 15 17.46 10.80 15.25
CA ASP A 15 18.89 10.80 15.59
C ASP A 15 19.32 9.65 16.51
N ASN A 16 18.36 8.78 16.89
CA ASN A 16 18.53 7.78 17.95
C ASN A 16 18.65 6.34 17.43
N PHE A 17 18.23 6.09 16.19
CA PHE A 17 18.13 4.74 15.63
C PHE A 17 18.76 4.63 14.24
N ASP A 18 19.38 3.49 13.98
CA ASP A 18 19.89 3.08 12.68
C ASP A 18 19.15 1.82 12.19
N LEU A 19 19.02 1.67 10.88
CA LEU A 19 18.32 0.55 10.23
C LEU A 19 19.34 -0.41 9.60
N LYS A 20 19.37 -1.65 10.07
CA LYS A 20 20.19 -2.70 9.47
C LYS A 20 19.31 -3.77 8.85
N THR A 21 19.63 -4.18 7.63
CA THR A 21 19.01 -5.33 6.97
C THR A 21 19.89 -6.56 7.21
N GLY A 22 19.30 -7.63 7.72
CA GLY A 22 19.92 -8.94 7.81
C GLY A 22 19.88 -9.66 6.45
N PRO A 23 20.59 -10.81 6.33
CA PRO A 23 20.61 -11.60 5.11
C PRO A 23 19.20 -12.07 4.72
N GLU A 24 18.89 -12.01 3.42
CA GLU A 24 17.61 -12.47 2.87
C GLU A 24 17.54 -14.00 2.94
N ARG A 25 16.50 -14.53 3.61
CA ARG A 25 16.24 -15.97 3.71
C ARG A 25 14.81 -16.23 3.25
N ASN A 26 14.63 -17.09 2.25
CA ASN A 26 13.32 -17.48 1.68
C ASN A 26 12.45 -16.27 1.25
N GLY A 27 13.05 -15.25 0.64
CA GLY A 27 12.34 -14.03 0.20
C GLY A 27 11.91 -13.11 1.35
N THR A 28 12.40 -13.36 2.56
CA THR A 28 12.19 -12.51 3.74
C THR A 28 13.53 -11.89 4.17
N ALA A 29 13.57 -10.57 4.24
CA ALA A 29 14.69 -9.83 4.82
C ALA A 29 14.35 -9.44 6.27
N GLN A 30 15.26 -9.72 7.20
CA GLN A 30 15.11 -9.24 8.57
C GLN A 30 15.51 -7.77 8.63
N VAL A 31 14.71 -6.94 9.27
CA VAL A 31 15.04 -5.52 9.49
C VAL A 31 15.23 -5.30 10.98
N MET A 32 16.39 -4.78 11.36
CA MET A 32 16.81 -4.53 12.74
C MET A 32 16.96 -3.03 12.98
N PHE A 33 16.35 -2.54 14.05
CA PHE A 33 16.51 -1.16 14.53
C PHE A 33 17.58 -1.16 15.61
N LYS A 34 18.76 -0.62 15.30
CA LYS A 34 19.88 -0.52 16.24
C LYS A 34 19.86 0.85 16.91
N ARG A 35 19.97 0.88 18.24
CA ARG A 35 20.14 2.13 19.00
C ARG A 35 21.55 2.69 18.81
N LEU A 36 21.65 4.00 18.60
CA LEU A 36 22.94 4.70 18.54
C LEU A 36 23.51 4.90 19.96
N GLN A 37 24.83 4.68 20.12
CA GLN A 37 25.50 4.78 21.42
C GLN A 37 25.36 6.18 22.02
N GLY A 38 25.05 6.27 23.33
CA GLY A 38 24.90 7.54 24.06
C GLY A 38 23.47 8.08 24.16
N SER A 39 22.52 7.57 23.38
CA SER A 39 21.10 7.94 23.48
C SER A 39 20.46 7.29 24.72
N THR A 40 19.66 8.00 25.54
CA THR A 40 18.87 7.47 26.67
C THR A 40 17.40 7.25 26.26
N VAL A 41 17.17 6.22 25.47
CA VAL A 41 15.90 6.01 24.78
C VAL A 41 15.07 4.93 25.47
N SER A 42 13.79 5.20 25.67
CA SER A 42 12.83 4.27 26.27
C SER A 42 12.48 3.11 25.32
N SER A 43 12.08 1.96 25.89
CA SER A 43 11.50 0.84 25.12
C SER A 43 10.29 1.27 24.27
N TRP A 44 9.55 2.28 24.75
CA TRP A 44 8.42 2.89 24.06
C TRP A 44 8.83 3.53 22.73
N GLU A 45 9.89 4.32 22.70
CA GLU A 45 10.37 5.02 21.49
C GLU A 45 10.88 4.05 20.43
N GLN A 46 11.57 2.97 20.82
CA GLN A 46 12.01 1.93 19.88
C GLN A 46 10.82 1.24 19.20
N ASN A 47 9.76 0.96 19.96
CA ASN A 47 8.52 0.39 19.42
C ASN A 47 7.79 1.38 18.49
N PHE A 48 7.80 2.67 18.84
CA PHE A 48 7.21 3.71 18.00
C PHE A 48 7.91 3.81 16.65
N VAL A 49 9.25 3.84 16.63
CA VAL A 49 10.04 3.85 15.38
C VAL A 49 9.75 2.61 14.53
N ARG A 50 9.73 1.42 15.14
CA ARG A 50 9.38 0.17 14.45
C ARG A 50 8.00 0.23 13.81
N GLN A 51 6.99 0.70 14.54
CA GLN A 51 5.61 0.79 14.05
C GLN A 51 5.47 1.80 12.90
N ARG A 52 6.15 2.95 13.00
CA ARG A 52 6.20 3.95 11.91
C ARG A 52 6.89 3.41 10.67
N PHE A 53 7.97 2.65 10.83
CA PHE A 53 8.63 1.97 9.72
C PHE A 53 7.70 0.94 9.06
N ILE A 54 7.02 0.09 9.85
CA ILE A 54 6.06 -0.89 9.31
C ILE A 54 4.98 -0.19 8.49
N THR A 55 4.38 0.88 9.05
CA THR A 55 3.35 1.67 8.36
C THR A 55 3.90 2.29 7.07
N PHE A 56 5.11 2.84 7.12
CA PHE A 56 5.78 3.43 5.97
C PHE A 56 6.11 2.40 4.88
N TYR A 57 6.63 1.25 5.29
CA TYR A 57 6.92 0.12 4.43
C TYR A 57 5.63 -0.40 3.78
N GLN A 58 4.56 -0.63 4.54
CA GLN A 58 3.26 -1.05 4.03
C GLN A 58 2.68 -0.02 3.05
N ARG A 59 2.71 1.28 3.38
CA ARG A 59 2.30 2.36 2.47
C ARG A 59 3.05 2.29 1.15
N THR A 60 4.37 2.10 1.21
CA THR A 60 5.23 2.05 0.02
C THR A 60 5.05 0.74 -0.77
N ALA A 61 4.99 -0.39 -0.08
CA ALA A 61 4.81 -1.72 -0.65
C ALA A 61 3.43 -1.91 -1.26
N SER A 62 2.39 -1.24 -0.76
CA SER A 62 1.03 -1.32 -1.31
C SER A 62 0.91 -0.81 -2.74
N ASP A 63 1.90 -0.04 -3.22
CA ASP A 63 1.98 0.42 -4.61
C ASP A 63 2.90 -0.45 -5.48
N LEU A 64 3.65 -1.38 -4.88
CA LEU A 64 4.60 -2.23 -5.60
C LEU A 64 3.93 -3.51 -6.11
N LYS A 65 4.18 -3.85 -7.38
CA LYS A 65 3.84 -5.13 -7.98
C LYS A 65 5.11 -5.93 -8.26
N LEU A 66 5.01 -7.24 -8.08
CA LEU A 66 6.00 -8.23 -8.49
C LEU A 66 5.58 -8.87 -9.82
N MET A 67 6.54 -9.01 -10.74
CA MET A 67 6.37 -9.74 -12.00
C MET A 67 7.63 -10.57 -12.26
N ASN A 68 7.47 -11.83 -12.63
CA ASN A 68 8.59 -12.69 -13.03
C ASN A 68 8.64 -12.74 -14.56
N LEU A 69 9.84 -12.56 -15.11
CA LEU A 69 10.08 -12.58 -16.54
C LEU A 69 11.05 -13.71 -16.91
N ASP A 70 10.59 -14.58 -17.80
CA ASP A 70 11.44 -15.52 -18.53
C ASP A 70 12.06 -14.79 -19.72
N LEU A 71 13.12 -14.04 -19.46
CA LEU A 71 13.87 -13.36 -20.52
C LEU A 71 14.88 -14.35 -21.13
N GLY A 72 14.80 -14.54 -22.46
CA GLY A 72 15.94 -15.04 -23.23
C GLY A 72 17.10 -14.04 -23.21
N SER A 73 18.23 -14.36 -23.85
CA SER A 73 19.47 -13.56 -23.84
C SER A 73 19.39 -12.12 -24.39
N ARG A 74 18.19 -11.56 -24.63
CA ARG A 74 17.99 -10.18 -25.08
C ARG A 74 17.47 -9.27 -23.96
N ASP A 75 18.34 -8.31 -23.64
CA ASP A 75 18.03 -6.92 -23.33
C ASP A 75 17.40 -6.50 -22.00
N LEU A 76 17.92 -7.08 -20.91
CA LEU A 76 17.71 -6.56 -19.56
C LEU A 76 18.20 -5.10 -19.42
N SER A 77 19.21 -4.70 -20.19
CA SER A 77 19.73 -3.34 -20.26
C SER A 77 18.76 -2.37 -20.95
N GLU A 78 18.20 -2.73 -22.10
CA GLU A 78 17.16 -1.93 -22.78
C GLU A 78 15.92 -1.76 -21.88
N LEU A 79 15.48 -2.84 -21.23
CA LEU A 79 14.36 -2.79 -20.30
C LEU A 79 14.64 -1.88 -19.10
N LYS A 80 15.85 -1.94 -18.52
CA LYS A 80 16.27 -1.02 -17.44
C LYS A 80 16.25 0.45 -17.91
N GLN A 81 16.70 0.73 -19.14
CA GLN A 81 16.70 2.08 -19.70
C GLN A 81 15.28 2.60 -19.97
N ARG A 82 14.41 1.74 -20.51
CA ARG A 82 13.03 2.09 -20.89
C ARG A 82 12.08 2.16 -19.71
N PHE A 83 12.37 1.41 -18.65
CA PHE A 83 11.56 1.37 -17.42
C PHE A 83 12.42 1.72 -16.18
N PRO A 84 12.94 2.96 -16.07
CA PRO A 84 13.89 3.35 -15.02
C PRO A 84 13.26 3.38 -13.60
N LEU A 85 11.93 3.32 -13.52
CA LEU A 85 11.19 3.24 -12.26
C LEU A 85 10.92 1.80 -11.80
N LEU A 86 11.32 0.81 -12.60
CA LEU A 86 11.28 -0.61 -12.24
C LEU A 86 12.66 -1.08 -11.78
N LEU A 87 12.66 -1.89 -10.73
CA LEU A 87 13.83 -2.59 -10.22
C LEU A 87 13.84 -4.01 -10.78
N PHE A 88 14.89 -4.35 -11.50
CA PHE A 88 15.09 -5.69 -12.07
C PHE A 88 16.11 -6.42 -11.20
N ARG A 89 15.68 -7.47 -10.49
CA ARG A 89 16.56 -8.41 -9.79
C ARG A 89 16.94 -9.53 -10.74
N GLU A 90 18.23 -9.76 -10.88
CA GLU A 90 18.82 -10.77 -11.77
C GLU A 90 18.74 -12.18 -11.16
N THR A 91 17.54 -12.55 -10.75
CA THR A 91 17.16 -13.92 -10.39
C THR A 91 16.85 -14.72 -11.66
N LYS A 92 16.69 -16.05 -11.55
CA LYS A 92 16.19 -16.90 -12.63
C LYS A 92 14.86 -17.54 -12.18
N PRO A 93 13.69 -17.11 -12.69
CA PRO A 93 13.44 -16.03 -13.65
C PRO A 93 13.74 -14.63 -13.08
N VAL A 94 13.87 -13.63 -13.96
CA VAL A 94 14.17 -12.24 -13.58
C VAL A 94 12.98 -11.65 -12.84
N THR A 95 13.21 -11.17 -11.63
CA THR A 95 12.15 -10.60 -10.79
C THR A 95 12.10 -9.09 -10.93
N VAL A 96 10.98 -8.57 -11.42
CA VAL A 96 10.73 -7.13 -11.60
C VAL A 96 9.86 -6.61 -10.46
N ILE A 97 10.30 -5.53 -9.83
CA ILE A 97 9.64 -4.89 -8.69
C ILE A 97 9.49 -3.40 -9.00
N GLY A 98 8.28 -2.86 -8.89
CA GLY A 98 8.09 -1.42 -9.01
C GLY A 98 6.64 -1.02 -8.91
N PRO A 99 6.34 0.28 -9.06
CA PRO A 99 4.96 0.76 -9.02
C PRO A 99 4.08 -0.01 -10.00
N TYR A 100 2.87 -0.38 -9.56
CA TYR A 100 1.94 -1.20 -10.35
C TYR A 100 1.77 -0.70 -11.78
N SER A 101 1.63 0.62 -11.95
CA SER A 101 1.45 1.27 -13.26
C SER A 101 2.61 1.05 -14.21
N HIS A 102 3.83 0.96 -13.70
CA HIS A 102 5.02 0.70 -14.50
C HIS A 102 5.15 -0.79 -14.83
N VAL A 103 4.84 -1.68 -13.88
CA VAL A 103 4.85 -3.13 -14.13
C VAL A 103 3.81 -3.51 -15.18
N ALA A 104 2.62 -2.90 -15.15
CA ALA A 104 1.59 -3.15 -16.17
C ALA A 104 1.98 -2.64 -17.57
N LYS A 105 2.75 -1.55 -17.67
CA LYS A 105 3.30 -1.10 -18.98
C LYS A 105 4.34 -2.07 -19.51
N LEU A 106 5.20 -2.60 -18.64
CA LEU A 106 6.20 -3.59 -19.02
C LEU A 106 5.52 -4.85 -19.55
N ASP A 107 4.50 -5.34 -18.86
CA ASP A 107 3.70 -6.49 -19.29
C ASP A 107 3.09 -6.28 -20.69
N LYS A 108 2.47 -5.12 -20.93
CA LYS A 108 1.94 -4.74 -22.26
C LYS A 108 3.03 -4.60 -23.33
N PHE A 109 4.21 -4.13 -22.96
CA PHE A 109 5.34 -3.99 -23.87
C PHE A 109 5.88 -5.35 -24.31
N LEU A 110 5.95 -6.32 -23.39
CA LEU A 110 6.40 -7.68 -23.67
C LEU A 110 5.34 -8.50 -24.42
N HIS A 111 4.06 -8.19 -24.19
CA HIS A 111 2.93 -8.87 -24.80
C HIS A 111 2.01 -7.87 -25.52
N PRO A 112 2.46 -7.26 -26.63
CA PRO A 112 1.63 -6.31 -27.37
C PRO A 112 0.42 -7.04 -27.95
N SER A 113 -0.78 -6.55 -27.59
CA SER A 113 -2.04 -7.11 -28.09
C SER A 113 -2.13 -6.93 -29.62
N PRO A 114 -2.64 -7.91 -30.39
CA PRO A 114 -2.62 -7.88 -31.86
C PRO A 114 -3.54 -6.84 -32.53
N ARG A 115 -4.09 -5.86 -31.80
CA ARG A 115 -4.98 -4.83 -32.36
C ARG A 115 -4.39 -3.43 -32.16
N GLY A 116 -3.70 -2.94 -33.19
CA GLY A 116 -3.30 -1.52 -33.24
C GLY A 116 -2.08 -1.18 -34.11
N ARG A 117 -1.89 -1.78 -35.30
CA ARG A 117 -0.97 -1.19 -36.29
C ARG A 117 -1.66 0.01 -36.94
N ARG A 118 -1.30 1.23 -36.52
CA ARG A 118 -1.34 2.40 -37.40
C ARG A 118 0.09 2.87 -37.64
N GLY A 119 0.39 3.08 -38.92
CA GLY A 119 1.72 3.06 -39.50
C GLY A 119 2.62 4.23 -39.10
N SER A 120 3.90 3.91 -39.07
CA SER A 120 5.04 4.81 -39.18
C SER A 120 5.03 5.50 -40.55
N ALA A 121 4.89 6.83 -40.55
CA ALA A 121 5.20 7.67 -41.71
C ALA A 121 6.47 8.47 -41.40
N GLY A 122 7.43 8.43 -42.33
CA GLY A 122 8.77 9.03 -42.21
C GLY A 122 8.80 10.57 -42.27
N PRO A 123 10.01 11.17 -42.22
CA PRO A 123 10.18 12.60 -42.00
C PRO A 123 10.01 13.39 -43.32
N ALA A 124 9.14 14.39 -43.31
CA ALA A 124 9.04 15.38 -44.37
C ALA A 124 9.67 16.71 -43.90
N SER A 125 10.69 17.14 -44.64
CA SER A 125 11.35 18.43 -44.54
C SER A 125 10.41 19.56 -44.99
N GLY A 126 10.29 20.62 -44.19
CA GLY A 126 9.46 21.79 -44.48
C GLY A 126 9.90 23.00 -43.67
N ARG A 127 10.09 24.13 -44.36
CA ARG A 127 10.85 25.33 -43.95
C ARG A 127 10.21 26.17 -42.83
N LEU A 128 11.10 26.92 -42.18
CA LEU A 128 10.89 27.97 -41.18
C LEU A 128 9.86 29.03 -41.62
N SER A 129 8.94 29.36 -40.71
CA SER A 129 8.32 30.68 -40.66
C SER A 129 8.13 31.10 -39.20
N ASN A 130 8.87 32.15 -38.82
CA ASN A 130 8.80 32.83 -37.54
C ASN A 130 7.38 33.34 -37.26
N SER A 131 6.76 32.81 -36.21
CA SER A 131 5.89 33.58 -35.33
C SER A 131 6.06 32.97 -33.95
N SER A 132 6.32 33.79 -32.93
CA SER A 132 6.41 33.34 -31.55
C SER A 132 5.02 33.15 -30.97
N PRO A 133 4.63 31.95 -30.51
CA PRO A 133 3.74 31.81 -29.39
C PRO A 133 4.56 31.38 -28.17
N ARG A 134 4.28 32.03 -27.05
CA ARG A 134 4.71 31.66 -25.70
C ARG A 134 4.76 30.13 -25.59
N GLN A 135 5.94 29.57 -25.34
CA GLN A 135 6.08 28.14 -25.07
C GLN A 135 5.26 27.82 -23.81
N ARG A 136 4.03 27.34 -24.01
CA ARG A 136 3.40 26.46 -23.04
C ARG A 136 4.28 25.23 -23.06
N SER A 137 5.03 25.01 -21.99
CA SER A 137 5.68 23.73 -21.75
C SER A 137 4.65 22.64 -22.00
N GLU A 138 4.80 21.87 -23.07
CA GLU A 138 3.91 20.76 -23.35
C GLU A 138 4.01 19.80 -22.17
N GLU A 139 2.99 19.78 -21.31
CA GLU A 139 3.01 18.94 -20.13
C GLU A 139 3.06 17.49 -20.62
N MET A 140 4.13 16.77 -20.28
CA MET A 140 4.33 15.38 -20.68
C MET A 140 3.52 14.45 -19.77
N CYS A 141 2.85 13.46 -20.35
CA CYS A 141 2.10 12.48 -19.56
C CYS A 141 3.08 11.51 -18.86
N PRO A 142 3.05 11.36 -17.52
CA PRO A 142 3.91 10.39 -16.83
C PRO A 142 3.57 8.91 -17.14
N ILE A 143 2.42 8.66 -17.77
CA ILE A 143 1.97 7.31 -18.13
C ILE A 143 2.50 6.92 -19.51
N CYS A 144 2.11 7.61 -20.59
CA CYS A 144 2.58 7.27 -21.93
C CYS A 144 3.93 7.92 -22.31
N MET A 145 4.40 8.91 -21.54
CA MET A 145 5.58 9.73 -21.86
C MET A 145 5.43 10.50 -23.18
N GLU A 146 4.20 10.83 -23.56
CA GLU A 146 3.89 11.65 -24.73
C GLU A 146 3.36 13.04 -24.30
N PRO A 147 3.51 14.08 -25.14
CA PRO A 147 2.91 15.39 -24.89
C PRO A 147 1.40 15.30 -24.69
N MET A 148 0.88 15.93 -23.64
CA MET A 148 -0.56 15.97 -23.38
C MET A 148 -1.20 17.10 -24.18
N ALA A 149 -2.06 16.76 -25.14
CA ALA A 149 -2.93 17.75 -25.77
C ALA A 149 -3.93 18.29 -24.75
N ALA A 150 -4.06 19.61 -24.61
CA ALA A 150 -4.88 20.25 -23.57
C ALA A 150 -6.34 19.77 -23.49
N LYS A 151 -6.92 19.31 -24.62
CA LYS A 151 -8.28 18.77 -24.70
C LYS A 151 -8.43 17.35 -24.11
N ASP A 152 -7.32 16.61 -24.04
CA ASP A 152 -7.26 15.21 -23.64
C ASP A 152 -6.48 15.03 -22.32
N THR A 153 -6.24 16.13 -21.59
CA THR A 153 -5.63 16.13 -20.26
C THR A 153 -6.70 16.08 -19.17
N GLU A 154 -6.49 15.24 -18.17
CA GLU A 154 -7.24 15.21 -16.92
C GLU A 154 -6.29 15.58 -15.76
N GLN A 155 -6.63 16.62 -15.00
CA GLN A 155 -5.90 16.98 -13.78
C GLN A 155 -6.62 16.42 -12.55
N LEU A 156 -5.90 15.63 -11.77
CA LEU A 156 -6.40 15.09 -10.51
C LEU A 156 -6.40 16.16 -9.39
N ARG A 157 -7.13 15.94 -8.29
CA ARG A 157 -7.14 16.88 -7.13
C ARG A 157 -5.75 17.05 -6.47
N CYS A 158 -4.85 16.08 -6.67
CA CYS A 158 -3.42 16.16 -6.31
C CYS A 158 -2.57 16.99 -7.28
N LYS A 159 -3.19 17.67 -8.25
CA LYS A 159 -2.57 18.53 -9.27
C LYS A 159 -1.69 17.85 -10.33
N HIS A 160 -1.49 16.54 -10.25
CA HIS A 160 -0.89 15.76 -11.34
C HIS A 160 -1.84 15.62 -12.54
N SER A 161 -1.30 15.85 -13.73
CA SER A 161 -2.00 15.79 -15.03
C SER A 161 -1.64 14.52 -15.79
N PHE A 162 -2.61 13.93 -16.51
CA PHE A 162 -2.45 12.74 -17.33
C PHE A 162 -3.32 12.83 -18.59
N CYS A 163 -2.99 12.07 -19.65
CA CYS A 163 -3.97 11.83 -20.72
C CYS A 163 -5.21 11.13 -20.13
N LYS A 164 -6.42 11.52 -20.54
CA LYS A 164 -7.70 10.95 -20.07
C LYS A 164 -7.73 9.44 -20.18
N ASP A 165 -7.32 8.89 -21.33
CA ASP A 165 -7.30 7.44 -21.55
C ASP A 165 -6.26 6.72 -20.69
N CYS A 166 -5.08 7.33 -20.53
CA CYS A 166 -4.03 6.80 -19.66
C CYS A 166 -4.50 6.73 -18.20
N LEU A 167 -5.17 7.78 -17.72
CA LEU A 167 -5.70 7.83 -16.37
C LEU A 167 -6.86 6.84 -16.18
N LYS A 168 -7.78 6.77 -17.14
CA LYS A 168 -8.90 5.80 -17.13
C LYS A 168 -8.39 4.37 -17.05
N GLN A 169 -7.38 4.04 -17.84
CA GLN A 169 -6.73 2.73 -17.80
C GLN A 169 -6.00 2.48 -16.47
N ALA A 170 -5.29 3.47 -15.91
CA ALA A 170 -4.66 3.30 -14.60
C ALA A 170 -5.72 3.04 -13.51
N PHE A 171 -6.82 3.79 -13.54
CA PHE A 171 -7.91 3.71 -12.57
C PHE A 171 -8.77 2.45 -12.69
N SER A 172 -8.82 1.81 -13.87
CA SER A 172 -9.49 0.51 -13.99
C SER A 172 -8.78 -0.59 -13.21
N TYR A 173 -7.48 -0.45 -12.96
CA TYR A 173 -6.73 -1.37 -12.12
C TYR A 173 -6.70 -0.96 -10.65
N LYS A 174 -6.30 0.29 -10.38
CA LYS A 174 -6.28 0.85 -9.02
C LYS A 174 -6.48 2.35 -9.13
N LYS A 175 -7.49 2.85 -8.44
CA LYS A 175 -7.80 4.28 -8.42
C LYS A 175 -6.82 5.03 -7.51
N VAL A 176 -5.54 5.03 -7.84
CA VAL A 176 -4.48 5.83 -7.19
C VAL A 176 -3.82 6.72 -8.23
N CYS A 177 -3.43 7.93 -7.86
CA CYS A 177 -2.60 8.77 -8.71
C CYS A 177 -1.27 8.05 -9.00
N PRO A 178 -0.91 7.78 -10.27
CA PRO A 178 0.32 7.07 -10.61
C PRO A 178 1.63 7.80 -10.24
N VAL A 179 1.55 9.08 -9.87
CA VAL A 179 2.73 9.89 -9.49
C VAL A 179 2.92 9.94 -7.97
N CYS A 180 1.87 10.32 -7.23
CA CYS A 180 1.97 10.53 -5.78
C CYS A 180 1.29 9.45 -4.93
N GLY A 181 0.52 8.54 -5.53
CA GLY A 181 -0.19 7.47 -4.83
C GLY A 181 -1.47 7.90 -4.10
N GLU A 182 -1.94 9.15 -4.27
CA GLU A 182 -3.20 9.57 -3.65
C GLU A 182 -4.38 8.74 -4.19
N LEU A 183 -5.22 8.20 -3.30
CA LEU A 183 -6.39 7.36 -3.62
C LEU A 183 -7.60 8.17 -4.12
N TYR A 184 -8.27 7.70 -5.17
CA TYR A 184 -9.46 8.28 -5.79
C TYR A 184 -10.63 7.29 -5.74
N GLY A 185 -11.79 7.72 -5.25
CA GLY A 185 -12.96 6.85 -5.09
C GLY A 185 -12.86 5.88 -3.90
N VAL A 186 -13.81 4.93 -3.85
CA VAL A 186 -13.96 3.97 -2.74
C VAL A 186 -13.10 2.75 -3.02
N LEU A 187 -12.11 2.50 -2.14
CA LEU A 187 -11.32 1.28 -2.17
C LEU A 187 -12.20 0.13 -1.64
N LYS A 188 -12.29 -0.97 -2.41
CA LYS A 188 -12.88 -2.22 -1.92
C LYS A 188 -11.76 -3.23 -1.73
N GLY A 189 -11.67 -3.84 -0.56
CA GLY A 189 -10.66 -4.86 -0.26
C GLY A 189 -11.10 -6.28 -0.58
N THR A 190 -10.29 -7.23 -0.12
CA THR A 190 -10.37 -8.67 -0.39
C THR A 190 -10.70 -9.47 0.88
N GLN A 191 -11.30 -8.85 1.90
CA GLN A 191 -11.90 -9.58 3.02
C GLN A 191 -12.95 -10.57 2.47
N PRO A 192 -13.02 -11.82 2.92
CA PRO A 192 -14.05 -12.74 2.43
C PRO A 192 -15.47 -12.33 2.82
N ASP A 193 -16.44 -12.73 2.00
CA ASP A 193 -17.87 -12.46 2.27
C ASP A 193 -18.41 -13.42 3.35
N GLY A 194 -19.60 -13.12 3.89
CA GLY A 194 -20.27 -13.95 4.91
C GLY A 194 -19.77 -13.75 6.34
N GLY A 195 -18.80 -12.86 6.55
CA GLY A 195 -18.39 -12.42 7.88
C GLY A 195 -19.31 -11.37 8.49
N TYR A 196 -19.20 -11.17 9.80
CA TYR A 196 -19.92 -10.13 10.54
C TYR A 196 -19.00 -9.38 11.52
N MET A 197 -19.46 -8.19 11.93
CA MET A 197 -18.82 -7.31 12.90
C MET A 197 -19.86 -6.93 13.95
N ASP A 198 -19.74 -7.50 15.15
CA ASP A 198 -20.62 -7.20 16.28
C ASP A 198 -19.96 -6.25 17.26
N ILE A 199 -20.76 -5.37 17.85
CA ILE A 199 -20.30 -4.33 18.76
C ILE A 199 -21.09 -4.45 20.06
N SER A 200 -20.36 -4.50 21.17
CA SER A 200 -20.93 -4.44 22.51
C SER A 200 -20.16 -3.44 23.36
N LYS A 201 -20.76 -3.02 24.47
CA LYS A 201 -20.11 -2.14 25.46
C LYS A 201 -19.88 -2.89 26.76
N ASP A 202 -18.77 -2.58 27.40
CA ASP A 202 -18.35 -3.11 28.69
C ASP A 202 -18.04 -1.91 29.61
N PRO A 203 -18.61 -1.83 30.82
CA PRO A 203 -18.34 -0.71 31.73
C PRO A 203 -16.89 -0.68 32.24
N ILE A 204 -16.14 -1.78 32.13
CA ILE A 204 -14.76 -1.85 32.61
C ILE A 204 -13.86 -0.97 31.71
N PRO A 205 -13.11 0.00 32.28
CA PRO A 205 -12.24 0.87 31.51
C PRO A 205 -11.00 0.14 30.96
N LEU A 206 -10.44 0.67 29.88
CA LEU A 206 -9.10 0.30 29.40
C LEU A 206 -8.04 1.11 30.15
N GLN A 207 -6.86 0.53 30.32
CA GLN A 207 -5.72 1.22 30.93
C GLN A 207 -5.35 2.48 30.12
N GLY A 208 -5.31 3.65 30.79
CA GLY A 208 -5.11 4.97 30.19
C GLY A 208 -6.40 5.68 29.75
N TYR A 209 -7.57 5.07 29.97
CA TYR A 209 -8.89 5.61 29.64
C TYR A 209 -9.88 5.42 30.80
N GLU A 210 -9.44 5.65 32.04
CA GLU A 210 -10.16 5.33 33.28
C GLU A 210 -11.53 6.04 33.41
N LYS A 211 -11.75 7.12 32.65
CA LYS A 211 -13.01 7.89 32.63
C LYS A 211 -14.07 7.30 31.68
N TYR A 212 -13.74 6.28 30.90
CA TYR A 212 -14.57 5.74 29.83
C TYR A 212 -14.76 4.23 29.98
N GLY A 213 -15.88 3.70 29.49
CA GLY A 213 -16.04 2.25 29.31
C GLY A 213 -15.18 1.71 28.16
N THR A 214 -15.43 0.47 27.78
CA THR A 214 -14.80 -0.20 26.64
C THR A 214 -15.83 -0.57 25.58
N ILE A 215 -15.52 -0.25 24.33
CA ILE A 215 -16.19 -0.81 23.15
C ILE A 215 -15.48 -2.13 22.82
N VAL A 216 -16.23 -3.22 22.79
CA VAL A 216 -15.78 -4.55 22.39
C VAL A 216 -16.29 -4.82 20.98
N ILE A 217 -15.37 -5.09 20.07
CA ILE A 217 -15.67 -5.39 18.67
C ILE A 217 -15.34 -6.86 18.42
N LYS A 218 -16.33 -7.66 18.02
CA LYS A 218 -16.16 -9.06 17.65
C LYS A 218 -16.28 -9.20 16.15
N TYR A 219 -15.25 -9.71 15.53
CA TYR A 219 -15.23 -10.06 14.11
C TYR A 219 -15.32 -11.57 13.96
N TYR A 220 -16.10 -11.98 12.97
CA TYR A 220 -16.13 -13.35 12.49
C TYR A 220 -16.05 -13.34 10.97
N VAL A 221 -15.23 -14.22 10.42
CA VAL A 221 -15.19 -14.55 9.00
C VAL A 221 -15.19 -16.09 8.92
N PRO A 222 -16.15 -16.72 8.23
CA PRO A 222 -16.21 -18.17 8.13
C PRO A 222 -15.08 -18.73 7.26
N ASP A 223 -14.86 -20.04 7.35
CA ASP A 223 -14.08 -20.78 6.35
C ASP A 223 -14.77 -20.69 4.98
N GLY A 224 -14.02 -20.87 3.89
CA GLY A 224 -14.62 -20.86 2.56
C GLY A 224 -13.63 -21.17 1.44
N ILE A 225 -14.04 -20.82 0.22
CA ILE A 225 -13.25 -21.00 -1.01
C ILE A 225 -12.77 -19.65 -1.54
N GLN A 226 -11.52 -19.59 -1.96
CA GLN A 226 -10.90 -18.40 -2.54
C GLN A 226 -11.53 -18.06 -3.90
N LYS A 227 -11.88 -16.79 -4.09
CA LYS A 227 -12.43 -16.23 -5.33
C LYS A 227 -11.31 -15.70 -6.22
N GLU A 228 -11.66 -15.24 -7.41
CA GLU A 228 -10.72 -14.65 -8.38
C GLU A 228 -9.89 -13.49 -7.83
N GLU A 229 -10.42 -12.73 -6.86
CA GLU A 229 -9.67 -11.65 -6.21
C GLU A 229 -8.62 -12.11 -5.16
N HIS A 230 -8.60 -13.40 -4.81
CA HIS A 230 -7.74 -13.95 -3.75
C HIS A 230 -6.47 -14.59 -4.33
N PRO A 231 -5.43 -14.83 -3.50
CA PRO A 231 -4.13 -15.32 -3.98
C PRO A 231 -4.16 -16.68 -4.70
N ASN A 232 -5.03 -17.60 -4.26
CA ASN A 232 -5.14 -18.94 -4.84
C ASN A 232 -6.62 -19.28 -5.15
N PRO A 233 -7.21 -18.75 -6.23
CA PRO A 233 -8.61 -18.99 -6.59
C PRO A 233 -8.95 -20.49 -6.63
N GLY A 234 -10.12 -20.86 -6.13
CA GLY A 234 -10.60 -22.25 -6.04
C GLY A 234 -10.06 -23.06 -4.85
N GLN A 235 -9.00 -22.60 -4.17
CA GLN A 235 -8.50 -23.28 -2.97
C GLN A 235 -9.31 -22.90 -1.71
N PRO A 236 -9.43 -23.82 -0.73
CA PRO A 236 -10.01 -23.47 0.56
C PRO A 236 -9.14 -22.46 1.32
N TYR A 237 -9.78 -21.70 2.20
CA TYR A 237 -9.11 -20.89 3.22
C TYR A 237 -9.76 -21.11 4.59
N GLN A 238 -8.96 -20.93 5.64
CA GLN A 238 -9.47 -20.93 7.01
C GLN A 238 -9.86 -19.52 7.45
N GLY A 239 -11.08 -19.38 7.94
CA GLY A 239 -11.68 -18.19 8.54
C GLY A 239 -11.06 -17.82 9.88
N VAL A 240 -11.70 -16.88 10.59
CA VAL A 240 -11.20 -16.37 11.86
C VAL A 240 -12.31 -15.81 12.75
N SER A 241 -12.11 -15.91 14.06
CA SER A 241 -12.85 -15.14 15.06
C SER A 241 -11.86 -14.28 15.86
N ARG A 242 -12.12 -12.98 15.98
CA ARG A 242 -11.23 -12.04 16.69
C ARG A 242 -12.03 -11.04 17.51
N THR A 243 -11.50 -10.72 18.68
CA THR A 243 -12.02 -9.64 19.52
C THR A 243 -11.02 -8.49 19.56
N ALA A 244 -11.51 -7.27 19.42
CA ALA A 244 -10.74 -6.05 19.55
C ALA A 244 -11.42 -5.06 20.50
N TYR A 245 -10.64 -4.10 21.01
CA TYR A 245 -11.07 -3.15 22.02
C TYR A 245 -10.78 -1.71 21.61
N LEU A 246 -11.71 -0.81 21.90
CA LEU A 246 -11.54 0.64 21.86
C LEU A 246 -12.06 1.25 23.17
N PRO A 247 -11.53 2.39 23.64
CA PRO A 247 -12.19 3.11 24.72
C PRO A 247 -13.54 3.66 24.23
N ASP A 248 -14.57 3.61 25.07
CA ASP A 248 -15.88 4.25 24.81
C ASP A 248 -15.82 5.76 25.08
N SER A 249 -14.84 6.41 24.43
CA SER A 249 -14.63 7.86 24.43
C SER A 249 -15.11 8.47 23.12
N PRO A 250 -15.26 9.81 23.04
CA PRO A 250 -15.61 10.46 21.77
C PRO A 250 -14.66 10.10 20.61
N GLU A 251 -13.37 9.99 20.91
CA GLU A 251 -12.37 9.60 19.91
C GLU A 251 -12.51 8.12 19.52
N GLY A 252 -12.68 7.22 20.48
CA GLY A 252 -12.88 5.80 20.21
C GLY A 252 -14.15 5.53 19.41
N GLN A 253 -15.24 6.24 19.69
CA GLN A 253 -16.48 6.20 18.90
C GLN A 253 -16.28 6.69 17.45
N ALA A 254 -15.45 7.71 17.25
CA ALA A 254 -15.10 8.14 15.89
C ALA A 254 -14.31 7.06 15.14
N ILE A 255 -13.35 6.40 15.80
CA ILE A 255 -12.61 5.27 15.20
C ILE A 255 -13.54 4.10 14.89
N LEU A 256 -14.48 3.76 15.78
CA LEU A 256 -15.45 2.69 15.56
C LEU A 256 -16.21 2.88 14.25
N LYS A 257 -16.74 4.08 13.99
CA LYS A 257 -17.47 4.39 12.75
C LYS A 257 -16.60 4.18 11.50
N LEU A 258 -15.33 4.53 11.57
CA LEU A 258 -14.38 4.31 10.48
C LEU A 258 -14.08 2.81 10.29
N LEU A 259 -13.94 2.05 11.37
CA LEU A 259 -13.75 0.60 11.30
C LEU A 259 -14.96 -0.12 10.71
N GLN A 260 -16.19 0.29 11.07
CA GLN A 260 -17.42 -0.22 10.45
C GLN A 260 -17.41 0.01 8.94
N ARG A 261 -17.12 1.25 8.52
CA ARG A 261 -17.00 1.59 7.10
C ARG A 261 -15.91 0.80 6.39
N ALA A 262 -14.77 0.57 7.05
CA ALA A 262 -13.68 -0.25 6.52
C ALA A 262 -14.10 -1.73 6.38
N PHE A 263 -14.87 -2.26 7.34
CA PHE A 263 -15.40 -3.62 7.28
C PHE A 263 -16.39 -3.78 6.12
N ASP A 264 -17.34 -2.85 5.96
CA ASP A 264 -18.30 -2.82 4.85
C ASP A 264 -17.60 -2.74 3.49
N GLN A 265 -16.46 -2.05 3.43
CA GLN A 265 -15.61 -1.95 2.25
C GLN A 265 -14.64 -3.13 2.09
N ARG A 266 -14.75 -4.18 2.91
CA ARG A 266 -13.92 -5.38 2.86
C ARG A 266 -12.42 -5.13 3.11
N LEU A 267 -12.09 -4.13 3.94
CA LEU A 267 -10.72 -3.65 4.18
C LEU A 267 -10.11 -4.09 5.52
N ILE A 268 -10.87 -4.69 6.44
CA ILE A 268 -10.35 -5.10 7.75
C ILE A 268 -9.49 -6.37 7.62
N PHE A 269 -9.96 -7.32 6.80
CA PHE A 269 -9.29 -8.59 6.57
C PHE A 269 -8.86 -8.79 5.11
N THR A 270 -8.07 -9.83 4.89
CA THR A 270 -7.73 -10.40 3.59
C THR A 270 -7.38 -11.88 3.76
N ILE A 271 -7.21 -12.62 2.67
CA ILE A 271 -6.61 -13.97 2.68
C ILE A 271 -5.13 -13.85 2.35
N GLY A 272 -4.31 -14.54 3.12
CA GLY A 272 -2.87 -14.57 2.85
C GLY A 272 -2.10 -15.48 3.78
N ARG A 273 -0.85 -15.11 4.02
CA ARG A 273 0.04 -15.79 4.96
C ARG A 273 0.03 -15.09 6.31
N SER A 274 -0.32 -15.80 7.37
CA SER A 274 -0.23 -15.31 8.74
C SER A 274 1.22 -15.03 9.10
N THR A 275 1.52 -13.80 9.52
CA THR A 275 2.86 -13.41 9.98
C THR A 275 3.24 -14.09 11.29
N THR A 276 2.28 -14.35 12.17
CA THR A 276 2.50 -14.98 13.48
C THR A 276 2.71 -16.49 13.39
N SER A 277 1.89 -17.18 12.59
CA SER A 277 1.91 -18.65 12.51
C SER A 277 2.61 -19.20 11.27
N GLY A 278 2.90 -18.36 10.28
CA GLY A 278 3.47 -18.76 9.00
C GLY A 278 2.51 -19.49 8.06
N ARG A 279 1.28 -19.79 8.48
CA ARG A 279 0.27 -20.52 7.70
C ARG A 279 -0.27 -19.69 6.54
N SER A 280 -0.35 -20.28 5.35
CA SER A 280 -0.97 -19.69 4.15
C SER A 280 -2.44 -20.09 4.03
N ASN A 281 -3.18 -19.44 3.13
CA ASN A 281 -4.61 -19.68 2.91
C ASN A 281 -5.45 -19.50 4.18
N VAL A 282 -5.16 -18.43 4.94
CA VAL A 282 -5.93 -18.07 6.15
C VAL A 282 -6.35 -16.61 6.10
N VAL A 283 -7.43 -16.28 6.81
CA VAL A 283 -7.85 -14.89 7.01
C VAL A 283 -6.89 -14.16 7.96
N THR A 284 -6.34 -13.04 7.50
CA THR A 284 -5.40 -12.19 8.24
C THR A 284 -5.86 -10.75 8.30
N TRP A 285 -5.32 -9.96 9.25
CA TRP A 285 -5.53 -8.51 9.27
C TRP A 285 -4.99 -7.88 7.98
N ASN A 286 -5.59 -6.79 7.51
CA ASN A 286 -5.23 -6.09 6.28
C ASN A 286 -4.69 -4.67 6.56
N ASP A 287 -3.58 -4.60 7.30
CA ASP A 287 -2.84 -3.39 7.68
C ASP A 287 -3.64 -2.32 8.45
N ILE A 288 -4.76 -2.69 9.07
CA ILE A 288 -5.48 -1.86 10.04
C ILE A 288 -5.32 -2.52 11.41
N HIS A 289 -4.48 -1.95 12.26
CA HIS A 289 -4.12 -2.54 13.54
C HIS A 289 -5.28 -2.46 14.54
N HIS A 290 -5.55 -3.58 15.19
CA HIS A 290 -6.55 -3.71 16.24
C HIS A 290 -5.88 -4.03 17.57
N LYS A 291 -6.47 -3.51 18.65
CA LYS A 291 -6.07 -3.87 20.00
C LYS A 291 -6.81 -5.13 20.44
N THR A 292 -6.14 -6.27 20.41
CA THR A 292 -6.70 -7.58 20.75
C THR A 292 -6.50 -7.97 22.20
N SER A 293 -5.86 -7.11 23.00
CA SER A 293 -5.71 -7.25 24.46
C SER A 293 -6.17 -5.97 25.17
N LYS A 294 -6.77 -6.11 26.36
CA LYS A 294 -7.07 -4.96 27.22
C LYS A 294 -5.84 -4.45 27.99
N HIS A 295 -4.77 -5.24 28.04
CA HIS A 295 -3.57 -4.99 28.86
C HIS A 295 -2.26 -5.32 28.11
N GLY A 296 -1.12 -5.05 28.75
CA GLY A 296 0.21 -5.41 28.24
C GLY A 296 0.79 -4.44 27.21
N GLY A 297 0.12 -3.31 26.98
CA GLY A 297 0.60 -2.25 26.10
C GLY A 297 0.83 -2.70 24.65
N PRO A 298 1.60 -1.93 23.86
CA PRO A 298 1.78 -2.19 22.44
C PRO A 298 2.38 -3.58 22.14
N SER A 299 3.26 -4.09 22.99
CA SER A 299 3.94 -5.39 22.83
C SER A 299 2.98 -6.57 22.82
N HIS A 300 1.87 -6.46 23.54
CA HIS A 300 0.82 -7.48 23.61
C HIS A 300 -0.43 -7.08 22.80
N TYR A 301 -0.28 -6.15 21.86
CA TYR A 301 -1.40 -5.61 21.08
C TYR A 301 -2.53 -5.07 21.97
N GLY A 302 -2.17 -4.47 23.12
CA GLY A 302 -3.12 -3.99 24.10
C GLY A 302 -2.84 -2.59 24.63
N TYR A 303 -3.47 -2.27 25.76
CA TYR A 303 -3.39 -0.97 26.43
C TYR A 303 -2.47 -1.04 27.66
N PRO A 304 -1.87 0.09 28.09
CA PRO A 304 -2.04 1.44 27.55
C PRO A 304 -1.21 1.63 26.26
N ASP A 305 -1.75 2.40 25.32
CA ASP A 305 -1.04 2.83 24.10
C ASP A 305 -1.59 4.20 23.66
N PRO A 306 -1.01 5.30 24.16
CA PRO A 306 -1.55 6.64 23.93
C PRO A 306 -1.51 7.08 22.46
N ALA A 307 -0.69 6.43 21.62
CA ALA A 307 -0.58 6.73 20.20
C ALA A 307 -1.44 5.82 19.31
N TYR A 308 -2.25 4.92 19.89
CA TYR A 308 -3.00 3.96 19.09
C TYR A 308 -4.11 4.61 18.25
N LEU A 309 -4.97 5.43 18.86
CA LEU A 309 -6.14 6.01 18.15
C LEU A 309 -5.73 6.93 17.00
N SER A 310 -4.64 7.69 17.15
CA SER A 310 -4.08 8.50 16.08
C SER A 310 -3.45 7.66 14.97
N ARG A 311 -2.75 6.58 15.32
CA ARG A 311 -2.13 5.65 14.34
C ARG A 311 -3.18 4.92 13.51
N VAL A 312 -4.18 4.31 14.14
CA VAL A 312 -5.23 3.57 13.42
C VAL A 312 -6.06 4.50 12.52
N ARG A 313 -6.28 5.76 12.93
CA ARG A 313 -6.89 6.78 12.07
C ARG A 313 -6.07 7.01 10.80
N GLU A 314 -4.75 7.10 10.93
CA GLU A 314 -3.85 7.29 9.79
C GLU A 314 -3.72 6.04 8.90
N GLU A 315 -3.86 4.84 9.47
CA GLU A 315 -3.96 3.57 8.71
C GLU A 315 -5.26 3.50 7.91
N LEU A 316 -6.39 3.84 8.53
CA LEU A 316 -7.70 3.92 7.88
C LEU A 316 -7.70 4.94 6.73
N LYS A 317 -7.13 6.12 6.97
CA LYS A 317 -6.98 7.17 5.95
C LYS A 317 -6.15 6.70 4.74
N VAL A 318 -5.12 5.89 4.95
CA VAL A 318 -4.33 5.27 3.87
C VAL A 318 -5.14 4.28 3.07
N LYS A 319 -6.10 3.60 3.69
CA LYS A 319 -7.04 2.71 3.00
C LYS A 319 -8.23 3.48 2.41
N GLY A 320 -8.19 4.81 2.41
CA GLY A 320 -9.23 5.67 1.84
C GLY A 320 -10.44 5.93 2.75
N ILE A 321 -10.36 5.51 4.01
CA ILE A 321 -11.42 5.68 5.02
C ILE A 321 -11.16 6.96 5.79
N LYS A 322 -12.05 7.94 5.62
CA LYS A 322 -11.99 9.28 6.24
C LYS A 322 -13.33 9.63 6.86
#